data_AF-A0A9N8W1K8-F1
#
_entry.id   AF-A0A9N8W1K8-F1
#
_cell.length_a   1.000
_cell.length_b   1.000
_cell.length_c   1.000
_cell.angle_alpha   90.00
_cell.angle_beta   90.00
_cell.angle_gamma   90.00
#
_symmetry.space_group_name_H-M   'P 1'
#
loop_
_entity.id
_entity.type
_entity.pdbx_description
1 polymer ?
#
loop_
_entity_poly.entity_id
_entity_poly.type
_entity_poly.pdbx_seq_one_letter_code
_entity_poly.pdbx_strand_id
1 'polypeptide(L)'
;MFDQYILDRNFRKARERLATEDSLPLQIGSGVSAKIYNNFIERQEAPGYKFELARDGKLFKVDMALEVHEEVVMRLSHFFHQANGVHYNPTSRKMKKIAPDLSIRPNKVHVQAPPTFTMRPVTRPD
;
A
#
# COMPACT_ATOMS: atom_id res chain seq x y z
N MET A 1 -15.01 -21.83 -0.72
CA MET A 1 -13.62 -21.35 -0.77
C MET A 1 -13.66 -19.92 -1.30
N PHE A 2 -13.01 -18.95 -0.65
CA PHE A 2 -12.96 -17.58 -1.17
C PHE A 2 -11.86 -17.53 -2.26
N ASP A 3 -12.21 -17.08 -3.46
CA ASP A 3 -11.30 -17.06 -4.61
C ASP A 3 -11.30 -15.68 -5.30
N GLN A 4 -10.47 -15.56 -6.34
CA GLN A 4 -10.29 -14.30 -7.07
C GLN A 4 -11.60 -13.82 -7.72
N TYR A 5 -12.42 -14.73 -8.23
CA TYR A 5 -13.67 -14.37 -8.91
C TYR A 5 -14.68 -13.77 -7.93
N ILE A 6 -14.81 -14.37 -6.75
CA ILE A 6 -15.69 -13.86 -5.68
C ILE A 6 -15.23 -12.46 -5.24
N LEU A 7 -13.92 -12.25 -5.09
CA LEU A 7 -13.38 -10.96 -4.70
C LEU A 7 -13.63 -9.88 -5.76
N ASP A 8 -13.35 -10.17 -7.03
CA ASP A 8 -13.57 -9.21 -8.13
C ASP A 8 -15.06 -8.84 -8.25
N ARG A 9 -15.96 -9.82 -8.07
CA ARG A 9 -17.42 -9.58 -8.07
C ARG A 9 -17.86 -8.69 -6.91
N ASN A 10 -17.36 -8.95 -5.70
CA ASN A 10 -17.68 -8.14 -4.53
C ASN A 10 -17.16 -6.71 -4.68
N PHE A 11 -15.97 -6.54 -5.25
CA PHE A 11 -15.42 -5.22 -5.54
C PHE A 11 -16.30 -4.42 -6.50
N ARG A 12 -16.77 -5.02 -7.60
CA ARG A 12 -17.69 -4.34 -8.53
C ARG A 12 -18.97 -3.86 -7.84
N LYS A 13 -19.57 -4.72 -7.01
CA LYS A 13 -20.74 -4.34 -6.20
C LYS A 13 -20.44 -3.22 -5.20
N ALA A 14 -19.25 -3.24 -4.58
CA ALA A 14 -18.80 -2.22 -3.65
C ALA A 14 -18.45 -0.88 -4.36
N ARG A 15 -18.13 -0.92 -5.65
CA ARG A 15 -17.93 0.26 -6.50
C ARG A 15 -19.25 0.88 -6.95
N GLU A 16 -20.23 0.04 -7.28
CA GLU A 16 -21.59 0.48 -7.67
C GLU A 16 -22.40 1.02 -6.49
N ARG A 17 -22.15 0.50 -5.29
CA ARG A 17 -22.58 1.17 -4.06
C ARG A 17 -21.76 2.46 -3.93
N LEU A 18 -22.42 3.61 -3.99
CA LEU A 18 -21.87 4.90 -3.57
C LEU A 18 -21.50 4.78 -2.09
N ALA A 19 -20.31 4.25 -1.81
CA ALA A 19 -19.67 4.42 -0.54
C ALA A 19 -19.29 5.89 -0.49
N THR A 20 -19.96 6.70 0.33
CA THR A 20 -19.41 7.99 0.76
C THR A 20 -18.17 7.72 1.62
N GLU A 21 -17.23 8.65 1.73
CA GLU A 21 -16.06 8.49 2.64
C GLU A 21 -16.50 8.07 4.05
N ASP A 22 -17.65 8.58 4.51
CA ASP A 22 -18.26 8.26 5.81
C ASP A 22 -18.59 6.78 6.02
N SER A 23 -18.65 5.99 4.95
CA SER A 23 -18.99 4.55 5.01
C SER A 23 -17.76 3.64 5.07
N LEU A 24 -16.56 4.21 5.23
CA LEU A 24 -15.29 3.49 5.36
C LEU A 24 -14.93 3.26 6.84
N PRO A 25 -14.28 2.14 7.19
CA PRO A 25 -13.82 1.06 6.30
C PRO A 25 -14.95 0.09 5.91
N LEU A 26 -15.04 -0.25 4.61
CA LEU A 26 -16.03 -1.20 4.08
C LEU A 26 -15.39 -2.58 3.85
N GLN A 27 -15.90 -3.61 4.54
CA GLN A 27 -15.45 -4.99 4.30
C GLN A 27 -15.97 -5.51 2.95
N ILE A 28 -15.06 -5.93 2.07
CA ILE A 28 -15.37 -6.46 0.73
C ILE A 28 -15.01 -7.94 0.56
N GLY A 29 -14.28 -8.52 1.51
CA GLY A 29 -13.93 -9.94 1.50
C GLY A 29 -13.56 -10.51 2.88
N SER A 30 -13.54 -11.83 2.96
CA SER A 30 -13.18 -12.61 4.15
C SER A 30 -12.50 -13.91 3.76
N GLY A 31 -11.48 -14.36 4.49
CA GLY A 31 -10.70 -15.54 4.12
C GLY A 31 -9.80 -15.31 2.90
N VAL A 32 -9.44 -14.05 2.64
CA VAL A 32 -8.57 -13.66 1.54
C VAL A 32 -7.12 -13.96 1.91
N SER A 33 -6.44 -14.74 1.08
CA SER A 33 -4.99 -14.98 1.23
C SER A 33 -4.17 -13.80 0.72
N ALA A 34 -2.94 -13.65 1.21
CA ALA A 34 -2.01 -12.64 0.68
C ALA A 34 -1.78 -12.77 -0.84
N LYS A 35 -1.80 -13.99 -1.39
CA LYS A 35 -1.65 -14.24 -2.83
C LYS A 35 -2.84 -13.68 -3.62
N ILE A 36 -4.06 -13.96 -3.18
CA ILE A 36 -5.29 -13.44 -3.82
C ILE A 36 -5.32 -11.92 -3.72
N TYR A 37 -5.01 -11.38 -2.54
CA TYR A 37 -4.94 -9.94 -2.34
C TYR A 37 -3.90 -9.26 -3.23
N ASN A 38 -2.67 -9.79 -3.32
CA ASN A 38 -1.63 -9.19 -4.17
C ASN A 38 -2.04 -9.17 -5.65
N ASN A 39 -2.64 -10.26 -6.14
CA ASN A 39 -3.15 -10.34 -7.51
C ASN A 39 -4.33 -9.39 -7.73
N PHE A 40 -5.21 -9.23 -6.74
CA PHE A 40 -6.27 -8.23 -6.77
C PHE A 40 -5.72 -6.80 -6.91
N ILE A 41 -4.72 -6.42 -6.10
CA ILE A 41 -4.08 -5.09 -6.19
C ILE A 41 -3.40 -4.88 -7.55
N GLU A 42 -2.81 -5.91 -8.15
CA GLU A 42 -2.20 -5.83 -9.50
C GLU A 42 -3.22 -5.64 -10.61
N ARG A 43 -4.40 -6.26 -10.48
CA ARG A 43 -5.45 -6.21 -11.51
C ARG A 43 -6.32 -4.96 -11.40
N GLN A 44 -6.59 -4.52 -10.18
CA GLN A 44 -7.42 -3.36 -9.90
C GLN A 44 -6.54 -2.11 -9.83
N GLU A 45 -5.71 -1.89 -10.85
CA GLU A 45 -4.84 -0.72 -11.06
C GLU A 45 -5.67 0.56 -11.28
N ALA A 46 -6.74 0.73 -10.50
CA ALA A 46 -7.66 1.83 -10.52
C ALA A 46 -7.18 2.88 -9.50
N PRO A 47 -6.80 4.09 -9.96
CA PRO A 47 -6.64 5.23 -9.06
C PRO A 47 -7.95 5.48 -8.33
N GLY A 48 -7.89 6.03 -7.11
CA GLY A 48 -9.11 6.29 -6.34
C GLY A 48 -9.43 5.36 -5.18
N TYR A 49 -8.74 4.24 -4.93
CA TYR A 49 -9.09 3.34 -3.82
C TYR A 49 -7.88 2.78 -3.06
N LYS A 50 -7.97 2.78 -1.72
CA LYS A 50 -7.02 2.03 -0.87
C LYS A 50 -7.68 0.82 -0.24
N PHE A 51 -6.89 -0.25 -0.16
CA PHE A 51 -7.33 -1.51 0.42
C PHE A 51 -6.39 -1.98 1.52
N GLU A 52 -6.97 -2.64 2.51
CA GLU A 52 -6.23 -3.26 3.60
C GLU A 52 -6.66 -4.71 3.82
N LEU A 53 -5.69 -5.63 3.77
CA LEU A 53 -5.88 -7.01 4.21
C LEU A 53 -5.51 -7.17 5.69
N ALA A 54 -6.49 -7.38 6.56
CA ALA A 54 -6.29 -7.69 7.97
C ALA A 54 -5.64 -9.06 8.18
N ARG A 55 -5.07 -9.29 9.37
CA ARG A 55 -4.35 -10.54 9.72
C ARG A 55 -5.26 -11.77 9.69
N ASP A 56 -6.54 -11.60 9.94
CA ASP A 56 -7.56 -12.65 9.91
C ASP A 56 -8.10 -12.94 8.49
N GLY A 57 -7.51 -12.32 7.46
CA GLY A 57 -7.90 -12.51 6.07
C GLY A 57 -9.14 -11.71 5.66
N LYS A 58 -9.61 -10.76 6.46
CA LYS A 58 -10.62 -9.79 6.03
C LYS A 58 -9.99 -8.71 5.16
N LEU A 59 -10.65 -8.38 4.05
CA LEU A 59 -10.21 -7.34 3.13
C LEU A 59 -11.17 -6.17 3.19
N PHE A 60 -10.63 -4.98 3.43
CA PHE A 60 -11.36 -3.74 3.56
C PHE A 60 -10.97 -2.77 2.46
N LYS A 61 -11.95 -2.02 1.95
CA LYS A 61 -11.75 -0.73 1.30
C LYS A 61 -11.69 0.30 2.42
N VAL A 62 -10.56 1.01 2.54
CA VAL A 62 -10.29 1.89 3.69
C VAL A 62 -10.23 3.35 3.32
N ASP A 63 -10.02 3.66 2.04
CA ASP A 63 -9.93 5.04 1.57
C ASP A 63 -10.43 5.15 0.12
N MET A 64 -10.82 6.36 -0.25
CA MET A 64 -11.07 6.74 -1.64
C MET A 64 -10.26 8.00 -1.97
N ALA A 65 -9.42 7.94 -2.99
CA ALA A 65 -8.70 9.15 -3.39
C ALA A 65 -9.65 10.11 -4.11
N LEU A 66 -9.88 11.26 -3.49
CA LEU A 66 -10.51 12.42 -4.13
C LEU A 66 -9.57 13.04 -5.17
N GLU A 67 -10.10 13.86 -6.07
CA GLU A 67 -9.30 14.55 -7.09
C GLU A 67 -8.13 15.35 -6.48
N VAL A 68 -8.38 16.01 -5.34
CA VAL A 68 -7.34 16.73 -4.58
C VAL A 68 -6.26 15.79 -4.05
N HIS A 69 -6.63 14.59 -3.61
CA HIS A 69 -5.67 13.59 -3.15
C HIS A 69 -4.73 13.17 -4.28
N GLU A 70 -5.29 12.83 -5.44
CA GLU A 70 -4.53 12.46 -6.63
C GLU A 70 -3.62 13.60 -7.09
N GLU A 71 -4.08 14.86 -7.05
CA GLU A 71 -3.25 16.01 -7.40
C GLU A 71 -2.05 16.18 -6.45
N VAL A 72 -2.26 16.02 -5.14
CA VAL A 72 -1.18 16.10 -4.13
C VAL A 72 -0.19 14.96 -4.32
N VAL A 73 -0.67 13.72 -4.52
CA VAL A 73 0.18 12.55 -4.80
C VAL A 73 0.99 12.76 -6.07
N MET A 74 0.38 13.26 -7.14
CA MET A 74 1.07 13.57 -8.39
C MET A 74 2.19 14.61 -8.19
N ARG A 75 1.91 15.70 -7.46
CA ARG A 75 2.90 16.75 -7.15
C ARG A 75 4.06 16.22 -6.31
N LEU A 76 3.77 15.44 -5.27
CA LEU A 76 4.81 14.81 -4.46
C LEU A 76 5.65 13.83 -5.28
N SER A 77 5.02 13.00 -6.10
CA SER A 77 5.70 12.07 -7.03
C SER A 77 6.67 12.82 -7.93
N HIS A 78 6.26 13.95 -8.51
CA HIS A 78 7.12 14.78 -9.35
C HIS A 78 8.38 15.26 -8.62
N PHE A 79 8.25 15.75 -7.38
CA PHE A 79 9.40 16.21 -6.59
C PHE A 79 10.40 15.09 -6.28
N PHE A 80 9.91 13.89 -5.98
CA PHE A 80 10.79 12.78 -5.64
C PHE A 80 11.35 12.03 -6.85
N HIS A 81 10.74 12.14 -8.03
CA HIS A 81 11.16 11.44 -9.24
C HIS A 81 12.58 11.82 -9.70
N GLN A 82 12.99 13.08 -9.53
CA GLN A 82 14.27 13.54 -10.05
C GLN A 82 15.48 12.98 -9.28
N ALA A 83 15.34 12.75 -7.98
CA ALA A 83 16.43 12.27 -7.12
C ALA A 83 16.30 10.79 -6.72
N ASN A 84 15.10 10.22 -6.80
CA ASN A 84 14.75 8.91 -6.24
C ASN A 84 13.87 8.07 -7.17
N GLY A 85 13.81 6.76 -6.91
CA GLY A 85 12.80 5.89 -7.52
C GLY A 85 11.46 6.05 -6.80
N VAL A 86 10.39 6.33 -7.55
CA VAL A 86 9.02 6.32 -7.03
C VAL A 86 8.38 4.97 -7.34
N HIS A 87 7.82 4.33 -6.31
CA HIS A 87 7.16 3.03 -6.43
C HIS A 87 5.71 3.13 -5.95
N TYR A 88 4.78 2.68 -6.78
CA TYR A 88 3.39 2.49 -6.41
C TYR A 88 3.19 1.06 -5.89
N ASN A 89 2.41 0.91 -4.83
CA ASN A 89 2.04 -0.38 -4.23
C ASN A 89 3.21 -1.35 -3.95
N PRO A 90 4.25 -0.94 -3.18
CA PRO A 90 5.40 -1.79 -2.94
C PRO A 90 5.03 -3.03 -2.12
N THR A 91 5.85 -4.07 -2.28
CA THR A 91 5.75 -5.28 -1.47
C THR A 91 6.49 -5.09 -0.15
N SER A 92 5.79 -5.24 0.97
CA SER A 92 6.38 -5.23 2.31
C SER A 92 7.30 -6.43 2.55
N ARG A 93 8.12 -6.39 3.61
CA ARG A 93 8.97 -7.53 4.04
C ARG A 93 8.19 -8.83 4.29
N LYS A 94 6.87 -8.75 4.48
CA LYS A 94 5.96 -9.89 4.67
C LYS A 94 5.35 -10.40 3.35
N MET A 95 5.91 -10.03 2.20
CA MET A 95 5.42 -10.41 0.86
C MET A 95 3.97 -9.97 0.57
N LYS A 96 3.48 -8.97 1.29
CA LYS A 96 2.15 -8.38 1.11
C LYS A 96 2.30 -7.00 0.48
N LYS A 97 1.55 -6.71 -0.59
CA LYS A 97 1.45 -5.36 -1.14
C LYS A 97 0.84 -4.42 -0.11
N ILE A 98 1.46 -3.26 0.08
CA ILE A 98 0.87 -2.18 0.85
C ILE A 98 0.41 -1.11 -0.13
N ALA A 99 -0.60 -0.32 0.24
CA ALA A 99 -1.14 0.76 -0.58
C ALA A 99 -0.79 2.13 0.04
N PRO A 100 0.51 2.51 0.12
CA PRO A 100 0.90 3.85 0.47
C PRO A 100 0.61 4.79 -0.71
N ASP A 101 0.32 6.05 -0.41
CA ASP A 101 0.16 7.11 -1.41
C ASP A 101 1.41 7.27 -2.27
N LEU A 102 2.57 7.21 -1.63
CA LEU A 102 3.88 7.24 -2.26
C LEU A 102 4.85 6.37 -1.48
N SER A 103 5.68 5.63 -2.22
CA SER A 103 6.87 5.00 -1.65
C SER A 103 8.11 5.44 -2.41
N ILE A 104 8.98 6.10 -1.67
CA ILE A 104 10.22 6.69 -2.19
C ILE A 104 11.34 5.74 -1.83
N ARG A 105 12.08 5.29 -2.84
CA ARG A 105 13.30 4.53 -2.63
C ARG A 105 14.49 5.42 -3.01
N PRO A 106 15.29 5.86 -2.03
CA PRO A 106 16.42 6.72 -2.31
C PRO A 106 17.39 6.08 -3.28
N ASN A 107 17.86 6.85 -4.27
CA ASN A 107 18.93 6.39 -5.13
C ASN A 107 20.22 6.35 -4.31
N LYS A 108 20.84 5.17 -4.20
CA LYS A 108 22.10 4.99 -3.45
C LYS A 108 23.28 5.81 -4.02
N VAL A 109 23.17 6.27 -5.27
CA VAL A 109 24.15 7.18 -5.89
C VAL A 109 24.04 8.59 -5.32
N HIS A 110 22.83 9.05 -4.99
CA HIS A 110 22.57 10.42 -4.53
C HIS A 110 22.36 10.54 -3.01
N VAL A 111 21.96 9.45 -2.35
CA VAL A 111 21.69 9.40 -0.91
C VAL A 111 22.48 8.25 -0.31
N GLN A 112 23.53 8.58 0.45
CA GLN A 112 24.29 7.59 1.20
C GLN A 112 23.43 6.99 2.31
N ALA A 113 23.59 5.68 2.53
CA ALA A 113 22.98 5.05 3.69
C ALA A 113 23.54 5.70 4.98
N PRO A 114 22.71 5.87 6.02
CA PRO A 114 23.21 6.37 7.29
C PRO A 114 24.37 5.50 7.77
N PRO A 115 25.41 6.08 8.38
CA PRO A 115 26.53 5.33 8.91
C PRO A 115 26.00 4.25 9.85
N THR A 116 26.43 3.01 9.63
CA THR A 116 26.14 1.93 10.57
C THR A 116 26.83 2.28 11.89
N PHE A 117 26.08 2.77 12.87
CA PHE A 117 26.60 2.88 14.23
C PHE A 117 26.79 1.46 14.75
N THR A 118 28.00 0.94 14.62
CA THR A 118 28.44 -0.15 15.47
C THR A 118 28.50 0.43 16.89
N MET A 119 27.48 0.15 17.69
CA MET A 119 27.59 0.33 19.14
C MET A 119 28.81 -0.48 19.56
N ARG A 120 29.93 0.21 19.83
CA ARG A 120 31.09 -0.45 20.43
C ARG A 120 30.61 -1.00 21.78
N PRO A 121 30.92 -2.26 22.12
CA PRO A 121 30.59 -2.78 23.43
C PRO A 121 31.20 -1.84 24.48
N VAL A 122 30.38 -1.42 25.45
CA VAL A 122 30.87 -0.67 26.61
C VAL A 122 31.79 -1.62 27.38
N THR A 123 33.09 -1.47 27.22
CA THR A 123 34.07 -2.09 28.12
C THR A 123 33.97 -1.33 29.44
N ARG A 124 33.34 -1.96 30.44
CA ARG A 124 33.36 -1.49 31.82
C ARG A 124 34.81 -1.60 32.33
N PRO A 125 35.42 -0.52 32.85
CA PRO A 125 36.73 -0.65 33.49
C PRO A 125 36.58 -1.41 34.82
N ASP A 126 37.59 -2.25 35.10
CA ASP A 126 37.71 -3.07 36.31
C ASP A 126 37.88 -2.23 37.59
#